data_AF-A0A432G1U8-F1
#
_entry.id   AF-A0A432G1U8-F1
#
_cell.length_a   1.000
_cell.length_b   1.000
_cell.length_c   1.000
_cell.angle_alpha   90.00
_cell.angle_beta   90.00
_cell.angle_gamma   90.00
#
_symmetry.space_group_name_H-M   'P 1'
#
loop_
_entity.id
_entity.type
_entity.pdbx_description
1 polymer ?
#
loop_
_entity_poly.entity_id
_entity_poly.type
_entity_poly.pdbx_seq_one_letter_code
_entity_poly.pdbx_strand_id
1 'polypeptide(L)'
;MTIPAGFLLLMTGAAQAGQEAAAAGVLNEWLGQLNGFLAAFLFFDVWPGEGDFPFIVAWLVAGAVYLTVRMGFINFRLLGHSVAILRGRYSRPDDVGEVTPFQALTTALSATVGLGNIAGVAIAVSIGGPGATFWMIVAGLLGMSTKFTEASLAQMYREIRPDGHVMGGAMEYLSRGFHELGWKGIGKALAILFSILTIGASLGGGNAFQVSQSLSAVKQEIPLFAAEPWIYGFLMAFLVGV
;
A
#
# COMPACT_ATOMS: atom_id res chain seq x y z
N MET A 1 23.49 -25.63 -46.63
CA MET A 1 23.61 -25.93 -45.18
C MET A 1 22.66 -24.98 -44.45
N THR A 2 21.38 -25.33 -44.38
CA THR A 2 20.30 -24.48 -43.86
C THR A 2 20.10 -24.81 -42.39
N ILE A 3 20.42 -23.88 -41.50
CA ILE A 3 20.13 -23.99 -40.07
C ILE A 3 18.60 -24.08 -39.93
N PRO A 4 18.04 -25.14 -39.32
CA PRO A 4 16.59 -25.31 -39.22
C PRO A 4 15.98 -24.21 -38.36
N ALA A 5 14.84 -23.66 -38.78
CA ALA A 5 14.16 -22.52 -38.13
C ALA A 5 13.86 -22.74 -36.63
N GLY A 6 13.71 -23.99 -36.18
CA GLY A 6 13.56 -24.33 -34.76
C GLY A 6 14.80 -24.06 -33.90
N PHE A 7 16.01 -24.10 -34.49
CA PHE A 7 17.27 -23.80 -33.80
C PHE A 7 17.45 -22.29 -33.59
N LEU A 8 16.95 -21.47 -34.53
CA LEU A 8 16.95 -20.00 -34.42
C LEU A 8 15.96 -19.50 -33.34
N LEU A 9 14.78 -20.14 -33.22
CA LEU A 9 13.79 -19.83 -32.17
C LEU A 9 14.27 -20.18 -30.75
N LEU A 10 15.00 -21.29 -30.60
CA LEU A 10 15.61 -21.69 -29.33
C LEU A 10 16.75 -20.75 -28.91
N MET A 11 17.54 -20.28 -29.87
CA MET A 11 18.64 -19.34 -29.62
C MET A 11 18.12 -17.93 -29.28
N THR A 12 17.01 -17.47 -29.87
CA THR A 12 16.36 -16.21 -29.46
C THR A 12 15.70 -16.31 -28.08
N GLY A 13 15.08 -17.45 -27.74
CA GLY A 13 14.51 -17.67 -26.40
C GLY A 13 15.57 -17.73 -25.30
N ALA A 14 16.71 -18.40 -25.55
CA ALA A 14 17.83 -18.43 -24.61
C ALA A 14 18.53 -17.06 -24.46
N ALA A 15 18.62 -16.29 -25.55
CA ALA A 15 19.14 -14.93 -25.51
C ALA A 15 18.19 -13.97 -24.77
N GLN A 16 16.87 -14.10 -24.96
CA GLN A 16 15.86 -13.34 -24.21
C GLN A 16 15.87 -13.70 -22.72
N ALA A 17 15.95 -14.99 -22.38
CA ALA A 17 16.05 -15.44 -20.99
C ALA A 17 17.35 -14.96 -20.31
N GLY A 18 18.47 -14.95 -21.04
CA GLY A 18 19.75 -14.41 -20.55
C GLY A 18 19.72 -12.89 -20.35
N GLN A 19 19.01 -12.17 -21.22
CA GLN A 19 18.85 -10.72 -21.13
C GLN A 19 17.84 -10.31 -20.05
N GLU A 20 16.77 -11.10 -19.83
CA GLU A 20 15.87 -10.96 -18.68
C GLU A 20 16.57 -11.28 -17.36
N ALA A 21 17.40 -12.33 -17.30
CA ALA A 21 18.16 -12.66 -16.10
C ALA A 21 19.20 -11.58 -15.76
N ALA A 22 19.87 -11.01 -16.76
CA ALA A 22 20.79 -9.89 -16.58
C ALA A 22 20.07 -8.60 -16.17
N ALA A 23 18.94 -8.28 -16.81
CA ALA A 23 18.11 -7.13 -16.43
C ALA A 23 17.52 -7.29 -15.01
N ALA A 24 17.11 -8.50 -14.65
CA ALA A 24 16.66 -8.83 -13.29
C ALA A 24 17.80 -8.70 -12.27
N GLY A 25 19.04 -9.08 -12.63
CA GLY A 25 20.22 -8.90 -11.79
C GLY A 25 20.51 -7.42 -11.50
N VAL A 26 20.56 -6.59 -12.54
CA VAL A 26 20.79 -5.13 -12.40
C VAL A 26 19.65 -4.46 -11.63
N LEU A 27 18.40 -4.84 -11.91
CA LEU A 27 17.24 -4.33 -11.18
C LEU A 27 17.29 -4.72 -9.70
N ASN A 28 17.66 -5.97 -9.39
CA ASN A 28 17.72 -6.46 -8.02
C ASN A 28 18.85 -5.78 -7.23
N GLU A 29 20.01 -5.53 -7.86
CA GLU A 29 21.09 -4.75 -7.24
C GLU A 29 20.67 -3.31 -6.98
N TRP A 30 20.03 -2.65 -7.96
CA TRP A 30 19.56 -1.28 -7.80
C TRP A 30 18.46 -1.16 -6.73
N LEU A 31 17.47 -2.06 -6.74
CA LEU A 31 16.44 -2.15 -5.70
C LEU A 31 17.05 -2.47 -4.34
N GLY A 32 18.08 -3.32 -4.29
CA GLY A 32 18.82 -3.63 -3.06
C GLY A 32 19.54 -2.41 -2.49
N GLN A 33 20.20 -1.61 -3.34
CA GLN A 33 20.83 -0.36 -2.95
C GLN A 33 19.82 0.68 -2.46
N LEU A 34 18.72 0.87 -3.20
CA LEU A 34 17.62 1.75 -2.81
C LEU A 34 17.02 1.32 -1.47
N ASN A 35 16.72 0.03 -1.32
CA ASN A 35 16.17 -0.53 -0.09
C ASN A 35 17.14 -0.38 1.08
N GLY A 36 18.44 -0.63 0.88
CA GLY A 36 19.45 -0.42 1.92
C GLY A 36 19.54 1.04 2.37
N PHE A 37 19.50 1.98 1.43
CA PHE A 37 19.47 3.42 1.73
C PHE A 37 18.20 3.82 2.49
N LEU A 38 17.03 3.39 2.01
CA LEU A 38 15.75 3.67 2.66
C LEU A 38 15.66 3.02 4.05
N ALA A 39 16.17 1.80 4.20
CA ALA A 39 16.23 1.10 5.48
C ALA A 39 17.08 1.87 6.48
N ALA A 40 18.29 2.29 6.08
CA ALA A 40 19.17 3.08 6.93
C ALA A 40 18.55 4.43 7.33
N PHE A 41 17.84 5.09 6.41
CA PHE A 41 17.23 6.39 6.66
C PHE A 41 15.93 6.33 7.49
N LEU A 42 15.10 5.30 7.29
CA LEU A 42 13.78 5.20 7.92
C LEU A 42 13.80 4.35 9.20
N PHE A 43 14.68 3.36 9.28
CA PHE A 43 14.72 2.37 10.36
C PHE A 43 15.98 2.48 11.22
N PHE A 44 16.60 3.65 11.31
CA PHE A 44 17.58 3.90 12.36
C PHE A 44 16.90 3.92 13.73
N ASP A 45 17.60 3.43 14.75
CA ASP A 45 17.06 3.35 16.10
C ASP A 45 17.10 4.71 16.81
N VAL A 46 15.98 5.08 17.42
CA VAL A 46 15.85 6.36 18.13
C VAL A 46 16.38 6.27 19.56
N TRP A 47 16.36 5.06 20.14
CA TRP A 47 16.75 4.84 21.52
C TRP A 47 18.11 4.12 21.59
N PRO A 48 19.17 4.75 22.14
CA PRO A 48 20.42 4.04 22.40
C PRO A 48 20.22 3.07 23.59
N GLY A 49 20.00 1.77 23.32
CA GLY A 49 19.83 0.73 24.35
C GLY A 49 19.35 -0.63 23.81
N GLU A 50 19.04 -1.58 24.71
CA GLU A 50 18.57 -2.96 24.41
C GLU A 50 17.12 -3.03 23.90
N GLY A 51 16.75 -2.16 22.97
CA GLY A 51 15.44 -2.16 22.33
C GLY A 51 15.46 -1.43 21.01
N ASP A 52 15.51 -2.20 19.92
CA ASP A 52 15.42 -1.67 18.56
C ASP A 52 14.03 -1.05 18.37
N PHE A 53 13.96 0.29 18.38
CA PHE A 53 12.73 1.04 18.12
C PHE A 53 12.94 1.94 16.90
N PRO A 54 12.45 1.52 15.72
CA PRO A 54 12.71 2.23 14.48
C PRO A 54 12.11 3.64 14.48
N PHE A 55 12.87 4.61 13.98
CA PHE A 55 12.46 6.01 13.88
C PHE A 55 11.13 6.21 13.18
N ILE A 56 10.91 5.54 12.06
CA ILE A 56 9.65 5.66 11.32
C ILE A 56 8.44 5.23 12.17
N VAL A 57 8.59 4.20 13.00
CA VAL A 57 7.52 3.74 13.90
C VAL A 57 7.26 4.79 14.97
N ALA A 58 8.32 5.32 15.60
CA ALA A 58 8.22 6.42 16.56
C ALA A 58 7.47 7.62 15.99
N TRP A 59 7.85 8.04 14.78
CA TRP A 59 7.28 9.18 14.07
C TRP A 59 5.80 8.99 13.75
N LEU A 60 5.43 7.81 13.22
CA LEU A 60 4.05 7.49 12.88
C LEU A 60 3.16 7.40 14.12
N VAL A 61 3.64 6.77 15.20
CA VAL A 61 2.90 6.70 16.47
C VAL A 61 2.72 8.09 17.07
N ALA A 62 3.77 8.91 17.13
CA ALA A 62 3.69 10.27 17.63
C ALA A 62 2.69 11.12 16.82
N GLY A 63 2.73 11.02 15.49
CA GLY A 63 1.77 11.69 14.61
C GLY A 63 0.34 11.21 14.83
N ALA A 64 0.13 9.91 14.99
CA ALA A 64 -1.20 9.33 15.22
C ALA A 64 -1.77 9.72 16.59
N VAL A 65 -0.95 9.76 17.64
CA VAL A 65 -1.33 10.26 18.96
C VAL A 65 -1.68 11.75 18.89
N TYR A 66 -0.83 12.56 18.26
CA TYR A 66 -1.09 13.99 18.08
C TYR A 66 -2.42 14.24 17.35
N LEU A 67 -2.67 13.55 16.23
CA LEU A 67 -3.92 13.69 15.47
C LEU A 67 -5.12 13.19 16.27
N THR A 68 -4.99 12.09 17.02
CA THR A 68 -6.06 11.57 17.87
C THR A 68 -6.48 12.58 18.94
N VAL A 69 -5.50 13.18 19.63
CA VAL A 69 -5.77 14.21 20.66
C VAL A 69 -6.29 15.50 20.03
N ARG A 70 -5.67 15.97 18.94
CA ARG A 70 -6.05 17.22 18.26
C ARG A 70 -7.45 17.17 17.65
N MET A 71 -7.89 16.01 17.19
CA MET A 71 -9.22 15.75 16.66
C MET A 71 -10.23 15.38 17.77
N GLY A 72 -9.79 15.34 19.03
CA GLY A 72 -10.66 15.10 20.19
C GLY A 72 -11.24 13.69 20.24
N PHE A 73 -10.42 12.66 19.98
CA PHE A 73 -10.81 11.25 19.98
C PHE A 73 -11.95 10.94 18.99
N ILE A 74 -11.82 11.47 17.77
CA ILE A 74 -12.82 11.35 16.71
C ILE A 74 -13.14 9.90 16.35
N ASN A 75 -12.16 9.01 16.45
CA ASN A 75 -12.28 7.58 16.24
C ASN A 75 -13.38 6.94 17.11
N PHE A 76 -13.54 7.37 18.37
CA PHE A 76 -14.62 6.89 19.24
C PHE A 76 -15.91 7.68 19.08
N ARG A 77 -15.81 9.02 18.91
CA ARG A 77 -16.98 9.90 18.85
C ARG A 77 -17.85 9.69 17.61
N LEU A 78 -17.22 9.46 16.46
CA LEU A 78 -17.92 9.39 15.16
C LEU A 78 -18.22 7.96 14.71
N LEU A 79 -17.89 6.94 15.49
CA LEU A 79 -18.12 5.54 15.11
C LEU A 79 -19.60 5.22 14.87
N GLY A 80 -20.50 5.77 15.70
CA GLY A 80 -21.95 5.61 15.46
C GLY A 80 -22.43 6.36 14.21
N HIS A 81 -21.84 7.53 13.93
CA HIS A 81 -22.17 8.34 12.77
C HIS A 81 -21.70 7.69 11.47
N SER A 82 -20.49 7.10 11.45
CA SER A 82 -19.98 6.39 10.28
C SER A 82 -20.87 5.20 9.91
N VAL A 83 -21.33 4.42 10.89
CA VAL A 83 -22.29 3.32 10.64
C VAL A 83 -23.61 3.84 10.06
N ALA A 84 -24.10 4.99 10.53
CA ALA A 84 -25.31 5.60 9.98
C ALA A 84 -25.13 6.09 8.52
N ILE A 85 -23.95 6.62 8.16
CA ILE A 85 -23.59 6.96 6.78
C ILE A 85 -23.59 5.70 5.91
N LEU A 86 -22.97 4.62 6.36
CA LEU A 86 -22.89 3.37 5.60
C LEU A 86 -24.26 2.72 5.37
N ARG A 87 -25.21 2.93 6.30
CA ARG A 87 -26.61 2.50 6.15
C ARG A 87 -27.43 3.39 5.21
N GLY A 88 -26.82 4.39 4.57
CA GLY A 88 -27.47 5.30 3.63
C GLY A 88 -28.35 6.37 4.29
N ARG A 89 -28.31 6.53 5.62
CA ARG A 89 -29.18 7.48 6.34
C ARG A 89 -28.94 8.94 5.96
N TYR A 90 -27.79 9.23 5.36
CA TYR A 90 -27.36 10.56 4.92
C TYR A 90 -27.16 10.67 3.41
N SER A 91 -27.45 9.62 2.63
CA SER A 91 -27.32 9.63 1.18
C SER A 91 -28.47 10.39 0.53
N ARG A 92 -28.16 11.31 -0.38
CA ARG A 92 -29.14 12.07 -1.17
C ARG A 92 -29.01 11.71 -2.65
N PRO A 93 -30.10 11.81 -3.44
CA PRO A 93 -30.06 11.56 -4.88
C PRO A 93 -29.09 12.47 -5.64
N ASP A 94 -28.86 13.67 -5.12
CA ASP A 94 -28.03 14.70 -5.76
C ASP A 94 -26.57 14.71 -5.25
N ASP A 95 -26.16 13.69 -4.48
CA ASP A 95 -24.80 13.62 -3.93
C ASP A 95 -23.77 13.46 -5.06
N VAL A 96 -22.78 14.35 -5.08
CA VAL A 96 -21.71 14.37 -6.09
C VAL A 96 -20.62 13.36 -5.72
N GLY A 97 -20.57 12.24 -6.43
CA GLY A 97 -19.54 11.21 -6.32
C GLY A 97 -19.78 10.03 -7.26
N GLU A 98 -18.71 9.31 -7.64
CA GLU A 98 -18.78 8.17 -8.57
C GLU A 98 -19.25 6.87 -7.90
N VAL A 99 -19.09 6.77 -6.57
CA VAL A 99 -19.36 5.55 -5.80
C VAL A 99 -20.16 5.85 -4.55
N THR A 100 -20.99 4.89 -4.13
CA THR A 100 -21.73 4.98 -2.86
C THR A 100 -20.78 4.90 -1.66
N PRO A 101 -21.17 5.42 -0.48
CA PRO A 101 -20.35 5.31 0.74
C PRO A 101 -19.97 3.88 1.10
N PHE A 102 -20.87 2.91 0.87
CA PHE A 102 -20.59 1.50 1.10
C PHE A 102 -19.56 0.96 0.11
N GLN A 103 -19.71 1.27 -1.18
CA GLN A 103 -18.71 0.88 -2.19
C GLN A 103 -17.33 1.46 -1.87
N ALA A 104 -17.26 2.75 -1.53
CA ALA A 104 -16.01 3.39 -1.13
C ALA A 104 -15.37 2.69 0.08
N LEU A 105 -16.16 2.33 1.09
CA LEU A 105 -15.68 1.55 2.23
C LEU A 105 -15.16 0.17 1.78
N THR A 106 -15.92 -0.56 0.97
CA THR A 106 -15.51 -1.90 0.53
C THR A 106 -14.24 -1.88 -0.31
N THR A 107 -14.06 -0.88 -1.16
CA THR A 107 -12.83 -0.69 -1.96
C THR A 107 -11.63 -0.37 -1.06
N ALA A 108 -11.81 0.49 -0.04
CA ALA A 108 -10.76 0.78 0.92
C ALA A 108 -10.41 -0.44 1.78
N LEU A 109 -11.42 -1.20 2.21
CA LEU A 109 -11.23 -2.44 2.98
C LEU A 109 -10.56 -3.53 2.14
N SER A 110 -10.93 -3.72 0.88
CA SER A 110 -10.29 -4.72 0.02
C SER A 110 -8.82 -4.39 -0.23
N ALA A 111 -8.45 -3.11 -0.29
CA ALA A 111 -7.06 -2.69 -0.44
C ALA A 111 -6.21 -2.87 0.85
N THR A 112 -6.85 -2.89 2.02
CA THR A 112 -6.15 -2.92 3.32
C THR A 112 -6.23 -4.27 4.02
N VAL A 113 -7.23 -5.08 3.71
CA VAL A 113 -7.37 -6.46 4.19
C VAL A 113 -6.74 -7.40 3.18
N GLY A 114 -5.61 -8.01 3.54
CA GLY A 114 -4.94 -8.99 2.71
C GLY A 114 -4.11 -9.96 3.52
N LEU A 115 -3.27 -10.74 2.84
CA LEU A 115 -2.42 -11.74 3.48
C LEU A 115 -1.42 -11.13 4.46
N GLY A 116 -1.03 -9.87 4.25
CA GLY A 116 -0.26 -9.10 5.22
C GLY A 116 -0.90 -9.04 6.60
N ASN A 117 -2.24 -8.98 6.71
CA ASN A 117 -2.93 -8.95 8.00
C ASN A 117 -3.03 -10.33 8.65
N ILE A 118 -2.90 -11.41 7.89
CA ILE A 118 -2.95 -12.79 8.42
C ILE A 118 -1.52 -13.24 8.76
N ALA A 119 -0.64 -13.28 7.76
CA ALA A 119 0.75 -13.69 7.91
C ALA A 119 1.55 -12.69 8.74
N GLY A 120 1.32 -11.38 8.58
CA GLY A 120 2.04 -10.35 9.34
C GLY A 120 1.70 -10.37 10.83
N VAL A 121 0.44 -10.64 11.20
CA VAL A 121 0.08 -10.85 12.62
C VAL A 121 0.79 -12.10 13.17
N ALA A 122 0.80 -13.20 12.41
CA ALA A 122 1.48 -14.42 12.85
C ALA A 122 2.99 -14.20 13.06
N ILE A 123 3.65 -13.47 12.15
CA ILE A 123 5.07 -13.10 12.26
C ILE A 123 5.30 -12.15 13.45
N ALA A 124 4.45 -11.15 13.63
CA ALA A 124 4.57 -10.18 14.72
C ALA A 124 4.43 -10.86 16.09
N VAL A 125 3.51 -11.81 16.24
CA VAL A 125 3.31 -12.55 17.48
C VAL A 125 4.41 -13.59 17.70
N SER A 126 4.91 -14.25 16.64
CA SER A 126 5.98 -15.23 16.79
C SER A 126 7.31 -14.61 17.21
N ILE A 127 7.61 -13.40 16.74
CA ILE A 127 8.84 -12.68 17.08
C ILE A 127 8.65 -11.84 18.36
N GLY A 128 7.55 -11.09 18.47
CA GLY A 128 7.31 -10.14 19.56
C GLY A 128 6.59 -10.73 20.78
N GLY A 129 6.18 -12.00 20.73
CA GLY A 129 5.44 -12.67 21.78
C GLY A 129 3.96 -12.22 21.88
N PRO A 130 3.24 -12.70 22.91
CA PRO A 130 1.79 -12.48 23.04
C PRO A 130 1.41 -11.01 23.26
N GLY A 131 2.34 -10.18 23.74
CA GLY A 131 2.13 -8.73 23.93
C GLY A 131 1.99 -7.96 22.60
N ALA A 132 2.46 -8.50 21.48
CA ALA A 132 2.40 -7.85 20.18
C ALA A 132 0.96 -7.53 19.77
N THR A 133 0.01 -8.44 20.01
CA THR A 133 -1.40 -8.25 19.65
C THR A 133 -2.03 -7.04 20.33
N PHE A 134 -1.73 -6.82 21.62
CA PHE A 134 -2.24 -5.64 22.34
C PHE A 134 -1.77 -4.34 21.67
N TRP A 135 -0.48 -4.25 21.34
CA TRP A 135 0.09 -3.06 20.69
C TRP A 135 -0.41 -2.87 19.26
N MET A 136 -0.66 -3.94 18.51
CA MET A 136 -1.28 -3.85 17.18
C MET A 136 -2.69 -3.24 17.25
N ILE A 137 -3.49 -3.60 18.25
CA ILE A 137 -4.83 -3.03 18.47
C ILE A 137 -4.72 -1.54 18.80
N VAL A 138 -3.82 -1.16 19.72
CA VAL A 138 -3.60 0.25 20.09
C VAL A 138 -3.14 1.06 18.87
N ALA A 139 -2.18 0.56 18.10
CA ALA A 139 -1.70 1.21 16.89
C ALA A 139 -2.83 1.36 15.85
N GLY A 140 -3.69 0.35 15.69
CA GLY A 140 -4.87 0.41 14.84
C GLY A 140 -5.85 1.51 15.27
N LEU A 141 -6.15 1.60 16.56
CA LEU A 141 -7.05 2.63 17.12
C LEU A 141 -6.53 4.05 16.90
N LEU A 142 -5.21 4.26 17.07
CA LEU A 142 -4.57 5.54 16.80
C LEU A 142 -4.54 5.84 15.29
N GLY A 143 -4.28 4.82 14.46
CA GLY A 143 -4.27 4.92 13.00
C GLY A 143 -5.61 5.35 12.40
N MET A 144 -6.74 5.01 13.04
CA MET A 144 -8.07 5.47 12.60
C MET A 144 -8.15 7.00 12.51
N SER A 145 -7.59 7.73 13.48
CA SER A 145 -7.59 9.20 13.48
C SER A 145 -6.70 9.78 12.36
N THR A 146 -5.55 9.13 12.10
CA THR A 146 -4.67 9.49 10.99
C THR A 146 -5.39 9.31 9.66
N LYS A 147 -6.02 8.14 9.45
CA LYS A 147 -6.76 7.86 8.22
C LYS A 147 -7.96 8.76 8.03
N PHE A 148 -8.67 9.09 9.12
CA PHE A 148 -9.74 10.07 9.09
C PHE A 148 -9.25 11.43 8.60
N THR A 149 -8.12 11.92 9.13
CA THR A 149 -7.52 13.20 8.71
C THR A 149 -7.13 13.17 7.24
N GLU A 150 -6.48 12.09 6.79
CA GLU A 150 -6.06 11.89 5.40
C GLU A 150 -7.26 11.90 4.43
N ALA A 151 -8.31 11.13 4.74
CA ALA A 151 -9.52 11.06 3.92
C ALA A 151 -10.27 12.40 3.91
N SER A 152 -10.31 13.11 5.04
CA SER A 152 -10.91 14.44 5.13
C SER A 152 -10.18 15.44 4.24
N LEU A 153 -8.84 15.48 4.30
CA LEU A 153 -8.03 16.32 3.41
C LEU A 153 -8.22 15.95 1.94
N ALA A 154 -8.25 14.65 1.63
CA ALA A 154 -8.49 14.17 0.27
C ALA A 154 -9.85 14.64 -0.28
N GLN A 155 -10.90 14.71 0.55
CA GLN A 155 -12.20 15.26 0.14
C GLN A 155 -12.20 16.78 0.02
N MET A 156 -11.54 17.51 0.94
CA MET A 156 -11.47 18.97 0.89
C MET A 156 -10.71 19.49 -0.33
N TYR A 157 -9.64 18.81 -0.73
CA TYR A 157 -8.79 19.21 -1.85
C TYR A 157 -9.09 18.49 -3.17
N ARG A 158 -10.16 17.69 -3.24
CA ARG A 158 -10.51 16.92 -4.45
C ARG A 158 -10.74 17.85 -5.65
N GLU A 159 -10.31 17.39 -6.81
CA GLU A 159 -10.55 18.05 -8.09
C GLU A 159 -11.48 17.19 -8.95
N ILE A 160 -12.53 17.82 -9.48
CA ILE A 160 -13.40 17.20 -10.48
C ILE A 160 -12.86 17.63 -11.83
N ARG A 161 -12.32 16.67 -12.57
CA ARG A 161 -11.74 16.91 -13.89
C ARG A 161 -12.84 17.11 -14.94
N PRO A 162 -12.52 17.73 -16.10
CA PRO A 162 -13.50 17.97 -17.17
C PRO A 162 -14.14 16.70 -17.77
N ASP A 163 -13.48 15.55 -17.63
CA ASP A 163 -13.97 14.23 -18.03
C ASP A 163 -14.95 13.61 -17.01
N GLY A 164 -15.24 14.32 -15.92
CA GLY A 164 -16.12 13.86 -14.84
C GLY A 164 -15.39 13.05 -13.76
N HIS A 165 -14.12 12.72 -13.96
CA HIS A 165 -13.36 11.94 -12.98
C HIS A 165 -12.97 12.75 -11.76
N VAL A 166 -13.14 12.14 -10.59
CA VAL A 166 -12.77 12.75 -9.32
C VAL A 166 -11.34 12.33 -8.95
N MET A 167 -10.43 13.30 -8.92
CA MET A 167 -9.08 13.09 -8.43
C MET A 167 -8.94 13.63 -7.01
N GLY A 168 -8.59 12.77 -6.08
CA GLY A 168 -8.33 13.13 -4.69
C GLY A 168 -7.28 12.22 -4.09
N GLY A 169 -6.64 12.66 -3.01
CA GLY A 169 -5.61 11.91 -2.31
C GLY A 169 -4.47 12.79 -1.85
N ALA A 170 -3.39 12.15 -1.39
CA ALA A 170 -2.26 12.86 -0.81
C ALA A 170 -1.52 13.75 -1.79
N MET A 171 -1.39 13.35 -3.05
CA MET A 171 -0.80 14.19 -4.09
C MET A 171 -1.56 15.53 -4.25
N GLU A 172 -2.89 15.51 -4.15
CA GLU A 172 -3.71 16.71 -4.31
C GLU A 172 -3.62 17.64 -3.10
N TYR A 173 -3.82 17.11 -1.89
CA TYR A 173 -3.75 17.97 -0.70
C TYR A 173 -2.31 18.42 -0.38
N LEU A 174 -1.28 17.66 -0.77
CA LEU A 174 0.12 18.11 -0.65
C LEU A 174 0.41 19.25 -1.62
N SER A 175 -0.03 19.14 -2.87
CA SER A 175 0.20 20.18 -3.88
C SER A 175 -0.61 21.44 -3.57
N ARG A 176 -1.94 21.30 -3.39
CA ARG A 176 -2.88 22.41 -3.21
C ARG A 176 -2.88 22.97 -1.80
N GLY A 177 -2.83 22.12 -0.77
CA GLY A 177 -2.81 22.57 0.62
C GLY A 177 -1.55 23.37 0.97
N PHE A 178 -0.37 22.93 0.50
CA PHE A 178 0.85 23.74 0.67
C PHE A 178 0.87 24.99 -0.22
N HIS A 179 0.20 24.96 -1.38
CA HIS A 179 0.04 26.15 -2.21
C HIS A 179 -0.74 27.26 -1.48
N GLU A 180 -1.83 26.90 -0.78
CA GLU A 180 -2.60 27.84 0.06
C GLU A 180 -1.79 28.41 1.22
N LEU A 181 -0.83 27.63 1.75
CA LEU A 181 0.12 28.07 2.77
C LEU A 181 1.28 28.91 2.22
N GLY A 182 1.30 29.20 0.90
CA GLY A 182 2.35 29.96 0.22
C GLY A 182 3.60 29.15 -0.15
N TRP A 183 3.59 27.83 0.05
CA TRP A 183 4.74 26.93 -0.11
C TRP A 183 4.61 26.06 -1.36
N LYS A 184 4.28 26.68 -2.49
CA LYS A 184 3.99 26.00 -3.77
C LYS A 184 5.06 25.00 -4.22
N GLY A 185 6.33 25.39 -4.12
CA GLY A 185 7.45 24.57 -4.59
C GLY A 185 7.60 23.28 -3.77
N ILE A 186 7.50 23.39 -2.46
CA ILE A 186 7.61 22.26 -1.52
C ILE A 186 6.40 21.33 -1.70
N GLY A 187 5.19 21.87 -1.77
CA GLY A 187 3.97 21.10 -1.99
C GLY A 187 4.03 20.23 -3.24
N LYS A 188 4.45 20.83 -4.37
CA LYS A 188 4.61 20.11 -5.64
C LYS A 188 5.69 19.03 -5.56
N ALA A 189 6.83 19.32 -4.93
CA ALA A 189 7.90 18.33 -4.76
C ALA A 189 7.43 17.13 -3.92
N LEU A 190 6.75 17.38 -2.80
CA LEU A 190 6.20 16.33 -1.93
C LEU A 190 5.12 15.49 -2.64
N ALA A 191 4.24 16.12 -3.42
CA ALA A 191 3.22 15.42 -4.19
C ALA A 191 3.83 14.47 -5.24
N ILE A 192 4.87 14.92 -5.95
CA ILE A 192 5.60 14.09 -6.93
C ILE A 192 6.30 12.93 -6.22
N LEU A 193 7.02 13.22 -5.13
CA LEU A 193 7.71 12.21 -4.34
C LEU A 193 6.73 11.15 -3.82
N PHE A 194 5.62 11.58 -3.22
CA PHE A 194 4.56 10.69 -2.74
C PHE A 194 4.04 9.80 -3.85
N SER A 195 3.78 10.36 -5.04
CA SER A 195 3.26 9.61 -6.19
C SER A 195 4.24 8.52 -6.64
N ILE A 196 5.54 8.84 -6.77
CA ILE A 196 6.57 7.88 -7.15
C ILE A 196 6.70 6.75 -6.11
N LEU A 197 6.77 7.11 -4.83
CA LEU A 197 6.87 6.14 -3.74
C LEU A 197 5.61 5.26 -3.66
N THR A 198 4.43 5.82 -3.90
CA THR A 198 3.17 5.08 -3.89
C THR A 198 3.08 4.07 -5.04
N ILE A 199 3.57 4.42 -6.23
CA ILE A 199 3.68 3.49 -7.35
C ILE A 199 4.63 2.33 -7.00
N GLY A 200 5.80 2.64 -6.42
CA GLY A 200 6.73 1.59 -5.97
C GLY A 200 6.11 0.68 -4.90
N ALA A 201 5.47 1.28 -3.89
CA ALA A 201 4.81 0.57 -2.80
C ALA A 201 3.64 -0.30 -3.28
N SER A 202 2.87 0.16 -4.27
CA SER A 202 1.75 -0.62 -4.81
C SER A 202 2.21 -1.84 -5.59
N LEU A 203 3.30 -1.74 -6.36
CA LEU A 203 3.89 -2.89 -7.06
C LEU A 203 4.53 -3.89 -6.08
N GLY A 204 5.27 -3.40 -5.09
CA GLY A 204 5.94 -4.24 -4.10
C GLY A 204 4.97 -4.88 -3.10
N GLY A 205 4.40 -4.05 -2.22
CA GLY A 205 3.52 -4.50 -1.14
C GLY A 205 2.11 -4.85 -1.60
N GLY A 206 1.57 -4.08 -2.55
CA GLY A 206 0.20 -4.27 -3.04
C GLY A 206 0.02 -5.44 -4.00
N ASN A 207 1.04 -5.77 -4.80
CA ASN A 207 0.97 -6.84 -5.81
C ASN A 207 1.93 -7.99 -5.50
N ALA A 208 3.25 -7.79 -5.64
CA ALA A 208 4.22 -8.87 -5.63
C ALA A 208 4.24 -9.65 -4.29
N PHE A 209 4.15 -8.94 -3.16
CA PHE A 209 4.07 -9.55 -1.84
C PHE A 209 2.79 -10.38 -1.66
N GLN A 210 1.62 -9.85 -2.04
CA GLN A 210 0.35 -10.55 -1.92
C GLN A 210 0.29 -11.82 -2.80
N VAL A 211 0.80 -11.74 -4.02
CA VAL A 211 0.87 -12.89 -4.95
C VAL A 211 1.85 -13.96 -4.44
N SER A 212 3.02 -13.55 -3.92
CA SER A 212 4.02 -14.49 -3.41
C SER A 212 3.55 -15.22 -2.14
N GLN A 213 2.87 -14.51 -1.25
CA GLN A 213 2.31 -15.09 -0.02
C GLN A 213 1.15 -16.04 -0.34
N SER A 214 0.26 -15.67 -1.26
CA SER A 214 -0.88 -16.51 -1.65
C SER A 214 -0.42 -17.80 -2.32
N LEU A 215 0.53 -17.71 -3.26
CA LEU A 215 1.16 -18.88 -3.86
C LEU A 215 1.82 -19.79 -2.81
N SER A 216 2.52 -19.21 -1.84
CA SER A 216 3.21 -19.97 -0.80
C SER A 216 2.26 -20.75 0.11
N ALA A 217 1.04 -20.24 0.33
CA ALA A 217 -0.01 -20.97 1.03
C ALA A 217 -0.65 -22.05 0.13
N VAL A 218 -1.01 -21.69 -1.10
CA VAL A 218 -1.77 -22.58 -2.01
C VAL A 218 -0.93 -23.77 -2.50
N LYS A 219 0.38 -23.60 -2.72
CA LYS A 219 1.26 -24.68 -3.19
C LYS A 219 1.43 -25.82 -2.17
N GLN A 220 1.09 -25.58 -0.90
CA GLN A 220 1.11 -26.63 0.14
C GLN A 220 -0.06 -27.59 -0.01
N GLU A 221 -1.18 -27.10 -0.56
CA GLU A 221 -2.44 -27.84 -0.70
C GLU A 221 -2.65 -28.39 -2.11
N ILE A 222 -2.16 -27.69 -3.14
CA ILE A 222 -2.39 -28.03 -4.55
C ILE A 222 -1.04 -28.30 -5.25
N PRO A 223 -0.71 -29.57 -5.54
CA PRO A 223 0.56 -29.96 -6.16
C PRO A 223 0.82 -29.32 -7.54
N LEU A 224 -0.25 -29.00 -8.29
CA LEU A 224 -0.14 -28.34 -9.60
C LEU A 224 0.58 -26.99 -9.50
N PHE A 225 0.26 -26.19 -8.48
CA PHE A 225 0.87 -24.88 -8.28
C PHE A 225 2.26 -24.96 -7.63
N ALA A 226 2.62 -26.11 -7.04
CA ALA A 226 3.98 -26.40 -6.61
C ALA A 226 4.88 -26.77 -7.79
N ALA A 227 4.36 -27.56 -8.73
CA ALA A 227 5.08 -27.97 -9.94
C ALA A 227 5.26 -26.81 -10.92
N GLU A 228 4.20 -26.02 -11.14
CA GLU A 228 4.18 -24.96 -12.17
C GLU A 228 3.68 -23.61 -11.60
N PRO A 229 4.51 -22.88 -10.83
CA PRO A 229 4.13 -21.63 -10.17
C PRO A 229 3.66 -20.52 -11.12
N TRP A 230 4.12 -20.52 -12.37
CA TRP A 230 3.74 -19.52 -13.38
C TRP A 230 2.26 -19.62 -13.75
N ILE A 231 1.65 -20.81 -13.70
CA ILE A 231 0.22 -21.00 -13.97
C ILE A 231 -0.62 -20.21 -12.95
N TYR A 232 -0.19 -20.22 -11.68
CA TYR A 232 -0.84 -19.42 -10.64
C TYR A 232 -0.73 -17.92 -10.93
N GLY A 233 0.45 -17.45 -11.34
CA GLY A 233 0.66 -16.06 -11.73
C GLY A 233 -0.24 -15.62 -12.90
N PHE A 234 -0.33 -16.43 -13.95
CA PHE A 234 -1.22 -16.16 -15.09
C PHE A 234 -2.70 -16.17 -14.69
N LEU A 235 -3.11 -17.12 -13.85
CA LEU A 235 -4.48 -17.17 -13.33
C LEU A 235 -4.81 -15.89 -12.54
N MET A 236 -3.93 -15.46 -11.65
CA MET A 236 -4.12 -14.22 -10.87
C MET A 236 -4.15 -12.99 -11.78
N ALA A 237 -3.26 -12.90 -12.77
CA ALA A 237 -3.24 -11.81 -13.72
C ALA A 237 -4.54 -11.74 -14.55
N PHE A 238 -5.06 -12.88 -14.98
CA PHE A 238 -6.35 -12.96 -15.68
C PHE A 238 -7.50 -12.51 -14.78
N LEU A 239 -7.60 -13.02 -13.56
CA LEU A 239 -8.68 -12.69 -12.62
C LEU A 239 -8.68 -11.21 -12.20
N VAL A 240 -7.51 -10.56 -12.14
CA VAL A 240 -7.41 -9.12 -11.86
C VAL A 240 -7.75 -8.26 -13.08
N GLY A 241 -7.51 -8.78 -14.28
CA GLY A 241 -7.72 -8.06 -15.54
C GLY A 241 -9.16 -8.08 -16.08
N VAL A 242 -10.04 -8.94 -15.54
CA VAL A 242 -11.46 -9.06 -15.90
C VAL A 242 -12.32 -8.20 -14.98
#